data_AF-A0AA51D9K7-F1
#
_entry.id   AF-A0AA51D9K7-F1
#
_cell.length_a   1.000
_cell.length_b   1.000
_cell.length_c   1.000
_cell.angle_alpha   90.00
_cell.angle_beta   90.00
_cell.angle_gamma   90.00
#
_symmetry.space_group_name_H-M   'P 1'
#
loop_
_entity.id
_entity.type
_entity.pdbx_description
1 polymer ?
#
loop_
_entity_poly.entity_id
_entity_poly.type
_entity_poly.pdbx_seq_one_letter_code
_entity_poly.pdbx_strand_id
1 'polypeptide(L)' 'MPGTIHNDRWISLQEVCDYLGVKRHTVMRWIDQRGMPASKVGKLWRFKTVDIDEWIKKGGSSDEREVIK' A
#
# COMPACT_ATOMS: atom_id res chain seq x y z
N MET A 1 -20.89 -0.30 12.63
CA MET A 1 -19.93 -1.41 12.49
C MET A 1 -19.50 -1.51 11.05
N PRO A 2 -18.22 -1.35 10.69
CA PRO A 2 -17.74 -1.68 9.34
C PRO A 2 -16.94 -2.99 9.36
N GLY A 3 -17.32 -3.86 8.43
CA GLY A 3 -16.91 -5.26 8.38
C GLY A 3 -15.45 -5.49 8.02
N THR A 4 -14.97 -6.61 8.55
CA THR A 4 -13.72 -7.30 8.26
C THR A 4 -13.44 -7.38 6.75
N ILE A 5 -12.44 -6.62 6.28
CA ILE A 5 -11.95 -6.67 4.90
C ILE A 5 -11.36 -8.05 4.64
N HIS A 6 -11.95 -8.76 3.68
CA HIS A 6 -11.50 -10.07 3.24
C HIS A 6 -10.21 -9.97 2.42
N ASN A 7 -9.27 -10.83 2.79
CA ASN A 7 -7.81 -10.76 2.67
C ASN A 7 -7.25 -11.30 1.34
N ASP A 8 -7.70 -10.84 0.16
CA ASP A 8 -6.98 -11.10 -1.13
C ASP A 8 -7.34 -10.11 -2.27
N ARG A 9 -7.74 -8.88 -1.96
CA ARG A 9 -8.03 -7.90 -3.02
C ARG A 9 -6.73 -7.27 -3.55
N TRP A 10 -6.48 -7.53 -4.83
CA TRP A 10 -5.45 -6.85 -5.59
C TRP A 10 -5.91 -5.44 -5.98
N ILE A 11 -5.33 -4.43 -5.33
CA ILE A 11 -5.61 -3.02 -5.58
C ILE A 11 -4.60 -2.42 -6.56
N SER A 12 -5.02 -1.45 -7.37
CA SER A 12 -4.12 -0.76 -8.31
C SER A 12 -3.31 0.33 -7.63
N LEU A 13 -2.28 0.84 -8.32
CA LEU A 13 -1.50 2.00 -7.87
C LEU A 13 -2.38 3.17 -7.38
N GLN A 14 -3.48 3.46 -8.08
CA GLN A 14 -4.38 4.54 -7.72
C GLN A 14 -5.15 4.27 -6.42
N GLU A 15 -5.57 3.03 -6.21
CA GLU A 15 -6.26 2.64 -4.98
C GLU A 15 -5.30 2.57 -3.78
N VAL A 16 -4.04 2.13 -3.94
CA VAL A 16 -3.06 2.21 -2.84
C VAL A 16 -2.72 3.66 -2.49
N CYS A 17 -2.72 4.55 -3.49
CA CYS A 17 -2.57 5.99 -3.25
C CYS A 17 -3.73 6.54 -2.41
N ASP A 18 -4.96 6.15 -2.74
CA ASP A 18 -6.16 6.54 -2.00
C ASP A 18 -6.16 5.91 -0.59
N TYR A 19 -5.83 4.63 -0.50
CA TYR A 19 -5.78 3.84 0.74
C TYR A 19 -4.75 4.38 1.75
N LEU A 20 -3.56 4.79 1.30
CA LEU A 20 -2.53 5.36 2.17
C LEU A 20 -2.55 6.89 2.21
N GLY A 21 -3.40 7.55 1.40
CA GLY A 21 -3.40 9.01 1.27
C GLY A 21 -2.10 9.59 0.69
N VAL A 22 -1.36 8.81 -0.10
CA VAL A 22 -0.07 9.21 -0.69
C VAL A 22 -0.15 9.39 -2.20
N LYS A 23 0.77 10.18 -2.77
CA LYS A 23 0.83 10.39 -4.22
C LYS A 23 1.44 9.19 -4.94
N ARG A 24 1.06 8.97 -6.20
CA ARG A 24 1.63 7.95 -7.10
C ARG A 24 3.16 7.98 -7.13
N HIS A 25 3.75 9.17 -7.08
CA HIS A 25 5.20 9.36 -7.05
C HIS A 25 5.84 8.80 -5.77
N THR A 26 5.17 8.93 -4.61
CA THR A 26 5.61 8.34 -3.34
C THR A 26 5.56 6.83 -3.39
N VAL A 27 4.46 6.26 -3.90
CA VAL A 27 4.33 4.80 -4.05
C VAL A 27 5.42 4.25 -4.97
N MET A 28 5.67 4.90 -6.10
CA MET A 28 6.74 4.50 -7.02
C MET A 28 8.12 4.58 -6.37
N ARG A 29 8.35 5.62 -5.56
CA ARG A 29 9.56 5.76 -4.74
C ARG A 29 9.67 4.67 -3.66
N TRP A 30 8.56 4.18 -3.11
CA TRP A 30 8.58 3.07 -2.15
C TRP A 30 8.84 1.72 -2.81
N ILE A 31 8.36 1.48 -4.02
CA ILE A 31 8.71 0.27 -4.78
C ILE A 31 10.22 0.24 -5.05
N ASP A 32 10.80 1.37 -5.45
CA ASP A 32 12.21 1.49 -5.83
C ASP A 32 13.16 1.56 -4.60
N GLN A 33 12.85 2.40 -3.60
CA GLN A 33 13.72 2.65 -2.44
C GLN A 33 13.42 1.79 -1.23
N ARG A 34 12.17 1.33 -1.07
CA ARG A 34 11.72 0.60 0.14
C ARG A 34 11.25 -0.82 -0.16
N GLY A 35 11.40 -1.28 -1.40
CA GLY A 35 11.01 -2.62 -1.82
C GLY A 35 9.54 -2.93 -1.51
N MET A 36 8.65 -1.95 -1.72
CA MET A 36 7.22 -2.13 -1.45
C MET A 36 6.69 -3.34 -2.24
N PRO A 37 5.98 -4.27 -1.59
CA PRO A 37 5.48 -5.49 -2.23
C PRO A 37 4.42 -5.15 -3.29
N ALA A 38 4.88 -5.08 -4.53
CA ALA A 38 4.09 -4.76 -5.71
C ALA A 38 4.26 -5.86 -6.76
N SER A 39 3.16 -6.43 -7.24
CA SER A 39 3.21 -7.37 -8.35
C SER A 39 2.96 -6.65 -9.66
N LYS A 40 3.86 -6.87 -10.61
CA LYS A 40 3.72 -6.38 -11.97
C LYS A 40 2.80 -7.33 -12.74
N VAL A 41 1.54 -6.93 -12.93
CA VAL A 41 0.57 -7.67 -13.73
C VAL A 41 0.48 -7.00 -15.11
N GLY A 42 1.24 -7.55 -16.05
CA GLY A 42 1.38 -6.99 -17.40
C GLY A 42 2.11 -5.64 -17.39
N LYS A 43 1.37 -4.56 -17.71
CA LYS A 43 1.89 -3.17 -17.71
C LYS A 43 1.49 -2.36 -16.46
N LEU A 44 0.68 -2.92 -15.57
CA LEU A 44 0.21 -2.24 -14.37
C LEU A 44 0.78 -2.87 -13.10
N TRP A 45 1.01 -2.03 -12.10
CA TRP A 45 1.34 -2.45 -10.74
C TRP A 45 0.05 -2.75 -9.98
N ARG A 46 -0.04 -3.96 -9.42
CA ARG A 46 -1.07 -4.35 -8.46
C ARG A 46 -0.42 -4.65 -7.12
N PHE A 47 -1.11 -4.28 -6.06
CA PHE A 47 -0.66 -4.44 -4.69
C PHE A 47 -1.71 -5.27 -3.96
N LYS A 48 -1.28 -6.12 -3.03
CA LYS A 48 -2.21 -6.76 -2.12
C LYS A 48 -2.33 -5.92 -0.86
N THR A 49 -3.55 -5.73 -0.39
CA THR A 49 -3.79 -5.01 0.86
C THR A 49 -3.09 -5.66 2.05
N VAL A 50 -2.99 -7.00 2.07
CA VAL A 50 -2.28 -7.75 3.13
C VAL A 50 -0.78 -7.45 3.16
N ASP A 51 -0.12 -7.51 2.00
CA ASP A 51 1.30 -7.20 1.86
C ASP A 51 1.59 -5.74 2.21
N ILE A 52 0.70 -4.82 1.80
CA ILE A 52 0.82 -3.40 2.15
C ILE A 52 0.68 -3.21 3.66
N ASP A 53 -0.32 -3.82 4.30
CA ASP A 53 -0.53 -3.73 5.74
C ASP A 53 0.66 -4.29 6.52
N GLU A 54 1.16 -5.47 6.13
CA GLU A 54 2.37 -6.06 6.71
C GLU A 54 3.59 -5.18 6.50
N TRP A 55 3.73 -4.56 5.33
CA TRP A 55 4.84 -3.64 5.04
C TRP A 55 4.75 -2.34 5.84
N ILE A 56 3.56 -1.75 5.98
CA ILE A 56 3.32 -0.59 6.86
C ILE A 56 3.66 -0.96 8.29
N LYS A 57 3.17 -2.11 8.78
CA LYS A 57 3.39 -2.62 10.13
C LYS A 57 4.87 -2.92 10.42
N LYS A 58 5.63 -3.31 9.39
CA LYS A 58 7.10 -3.46 9.46
C LYS A 58 7.86 -2.12 9.44
N GLY A 59 7.17 -0.98 9.39
CA GLY A 59 7.79 0.35 9.35
C GLY A 59 8.20 0.80 7.94
N GLY A 60 7.77 0.08 6.91
CA GLY A 60 8.03 0.44 5.52
C GLY A 60 7.55 1.85 5.18
N SER A 61 6.42 2.28 5.77
CA SER A 61 5.84 3.62 5.60
C SER A 61 6.18 4.59 6.72
N SER A 62 7.35 4.46 7.38
CA SER A 62 7.73 5.43 8.42
C SER A 62 8.01 6.82 7.81
N ASP A 63 6.92 7.59 7.73
CA ASP A 63 6.77 9.02 8.00
C ASP A 63 5.66 9.06 9.08
N GLU A 64 6.10 9.21 10.31
CA GLU A 64 5.31 9.12 11.54
C GLU A 64 4.16 10.13 11.55
N ARG A 65 2.93 9.67 11.24
CA ARG A 65 1.69 10.29 11.72
C ARG A 65 0.65 9.24 12.06
N GLU A 66 0.76 8.75 13.30
CA GLU A 66 -0.42 8.37 14.07
C GLU A 66 -1.42 9.52 14.03
N VAL A 67 -2.62 9.25 13.51
CA VAL A 67 -3.83 9.87 14.07
C VAL A 67 -4.86 8.75 14.21
N ILE A 68 -4.68 7.96 15.25
CA ILE A 68 -5.78 7.24 15.89
C ILE A 68 -6.77 8.28 16.44
N LYS A 69 -8.01 8.22 15.98
CA LYS A 69 -9.17 8.76 16.70
C LYS A 69 -10.40 7.94 16.41
#